data_AF-A0A452TSL1-F1
#
_entry.id   AF-A0A452TSL1-F1
#
_cell.length_a   1.000
_cell.length_b   1.000
_cell.length_c   1.000
_cell.angle_alpha   90.00
_cell.angle_beta   90.00
_cell.angle_gamma   90.00
#
_symmetry.space_group_name_H-M   'P 1'
#
loop_
_entity.id
_entity.type
_entity.pdbx_description
1 polymer ?
#
loop_
_entity_poly.entity_id
_entity_poly.type
_entity_poly.pdbx_seq_one_letter_code
_entity_poly.pdbx_strand_id
1 'polypeptide(L)'
;MGSLSFRDVAVGFTRKEWQQLEPAQRTLYRDVMLENYSHLVSVGCQVTKPAVISRLEQGQEPWMEEEEILRWSFPGERGSACGRRGWGQ
;
A
#
# COMPACT_ATOMS: atom_id res chain seq x y z
N MET A 1 -11.82 -14.95 -6.30
CA MET A 1 -11.01 -14.66 -5.09
C MET A 1 -10.51 -13.24 -5.22
N GLY A 2 -10.64 -12.40 -4.19
CA GLY A 2 -10.15 -11.02 -4.23
C GLY A 2 -8.62 -11.00 -4.37
N SER A 3 -8.08 -10.06 -5.15
CA SER A 3 -6.63 -9.85 -5.24
C SER A 3 -6.16 -9.07 -4.03
N LEU A 4 -5.26 -9.63 -3.22
CA LEU A 4 -4.55 -8.88 -2.20
C LEU A 4 -3.66 -7.83 -2.87
N SER A 5 -3.69 -6.60 -2.35
CA SER A 5 -2.85 -5.50 -2.78
C SER A 5 -2.01 -5.00 -1.60
N PHE A 6 -0.96 -4.23 -1.91
CA PHE A 6 -0.14 -3.60 -0.87
C PHE A 6 -0.96 -2.74 0.10
N ARG A 7 -2.06 -2.15 -0.39
CA ARG A 7 -2.92 -1.28 0.41
C ARG A 7 -3.66 -1.99 1.52
N ASP A 8 -3.92 -3.29 1.35
CA ASP A 8 -4.66 -4.10 2.31
C ASP A 8 -3.80 -4.49 3.51
N VAL A 9 -2.46 -4.41 3.40
CA VAL A 9 -1.50 -4.85 4.42
C VAL A 9 -0.58 -3.74 4.91
N ALA A 10 -0.65 -2.54 4.33
CA ALA A 10 0.22 -1.44 4.70
C ALA A 10 -0.54 -0.29 5.37
N VAL A 11 0.18 0.47 6.18
CA VAL A 11 -0.34 1.64 6.89
C VAL A 11 0.24 2.90 6.25
N GLY A 12 -0.61 3.88 6.01
CA GLY A 12 -0.21 5.18 5.51
C GLY A 12 -0.11 6.20 6.62
N PHE A 13 0.92 7.05 6.59
CA PHE A 13 1.01 8.22 7.47
C PHE A 13 1.07 9.51 6.64
N THR A 14 0.29 10.51 7.04
CA THR A 14 0.50 11.88 6.56
C THR A 14 1.82 12.43 7.07
N ARG A 15 2.30 13.53 6.47
CA ARG A 15 3.50 14.22 6.96
C ARG A 15 3.39 14.61 8.45
N LYS A 16 2.21 15.07 8.87
CA LYS A 16 1.96 15.50 10.25
C LYS A 16 1.99 14.31 11.23
N GLU A 17 1.32 13.22 10.91
CA GLU A 17 1.32 12.02 11.75
C GLU A 17 2.71 11.40 11.82
N TRP A 18 3.42 11.37 10.69
CA TRP A 18 4.80 10.87 10.63
C TRP A 18 5.75 11.66 11.55
N GLN A 19 5.58 12.99 11.61
CA GLN A 19 6.36 13.85 12.51
C GLN A 19 6.10 13.57 13.99
N GLN A 20 4.94 13.03 14.34
CA GLN A 20 4.57 12.66 15.71
C GLN A 20 5.09 11.27 16.11
N LEU A 21 5.57 10.46 15.17
CA LEU A 21 6.16 9.16 15.49
C LEU A 21 7.53 9.30 16.13
N GLU A 22 7.77 8.47 17.15
CA GLU A 22 9.07 8.32 17.78
C GLU A 22 10.08 7.69 16.79
N PRO A 23 11.39 7.97 16.92
CA PRO A 23 12.42 7.38 16.04
C PRO A 23 12.37 5.85 15.94
N ALA A 24 12.06 5.17 17.04
CA ALA A 24 11.90 3.72 17.07
C ALA A 24 10.68 3.25 16.25
N GLN A 25 9.57 3.99 16.30
CA GLN A 25 8.37 3.69 15.51
C GLN A 25 8.60 3.92 14.02
N ARG A 26 9.32 5.00 13.66
CA ARG A 26 9.71 5.24 12.26
C ARG A 26 10.57 4.11 11.73
N THR A 27 11.54 3.64 12.51
CA THR A 27 12.39 2.51 12.12
C THR A 27 11.58 1.24 11.91
N LEU A 28 10.74 0.88 12.89
CA LEU A 28 9.85 -0.28 12.78
C LEU A 28 8.93 -0.19 11.55
N TYR A 29 8.40 1.00 11.26
CA TYR A 29 7.58 1.21 10.07
C TYR A 29 8.34 0.90 8.78
N ARG A 30 9.59 1.36 8.65
CA ARG A 30 10.41 1.07 7.46
C ARG A 30 10.56 -0.43 7.26
N ASP A 31 10.92 -1.15 8.33
CA ASP A 31 11.17 -2.59 8.29
C ASP A 31 9.90 -3.35 7.90
N VAL A 32 8.78 -3.06 8.60
CA VAL A 32 7.49 -3.73 8.34
C VAL A 32 6.97 -3.45 6.93
N MET A 33 7.08 -2.22 6.42
CA MET A 33 6.61 -1.90 5.07
C MET A 33 7.43 -2.60 3.97
N LEU A 34 8.76 -2.66 4.13
CA LEU A 34 9.64 -3.37 3.20
C LEU A 34 9.39 -4.89 3.24
N GLU A 35 9.23 -5.45 4.44
CA GLU A 35 8.89 -6.86 4.63
C GLU A 35 7.54 -7.21 3.99
N ASN A 36 6.51 -6.39 4.23
CA ASN A 36 5.20 -6.57 3.61
C ASN A 36 5.26 -6.55 2.09
N TYR A 37 6.02 -5.63 1.49
CA TYR A 37 6.20 -5.60 0.04
C TYR A 37 6.90 -6.85 -0.48
N SER A 38 7.98 -7.29 0.18
CA SER A 38 8.72 -8.50 -0.18
C SER A 38 7.84 -9.75 -0.12
N HIS A 39 7.01 -9.87 0.92
CA HIS A 39 6.06 -10.97 1.06
C HIS A 39 5.03 -10.98 -0.08
N LEU A 40 4.48 -9.83 -0.46
CA LEU A 40 3.52 -9.77 -1.56
C LEU A 40 4.14 -10.14 -2.91
N VAL A 41 5.38 -9.73 -3.15
CA VAL A 41 6.14 -10.15 -4.34
C VAL A 41 6.38 -11.66 -4.31
N SER A 42 6.72 -12.21 -3.14
CA SER A 42 7.02 -13.63 -2.96
C SER A 42 5.80 -14.54 -3.17
N VAL A 43 4.60 -14.11 -2.78
CA VAL A 43 3.35 -14.87 -3.03
C VAL A 43 2.82 -14.73 -4.46
N GLY A 44 3.55 -14.03 -5.34
CA GLY A 44 3.20 -13.91 -6.76
C GLY A 44 2.07 -12.93 -7.05
N CYS A 45 1.74 -12.02 -6.12
CA CYS A 45 0.81 -10.94 -6.42
C CYS A 45 1.45 -9.97 -7.44
N GLN A 46 0.72 -9.60 -8.49
CA GLN A 46 1.14 -8.50 -9.36
C GLN A 46 1.01 -7.17 -8.61
N VAL A 47 2.06 -6.82 -7.86
CA VAL A 47 2.13 -5.59 -7.09
C VAL A 47 2.96 -4.56 -7.83
N THR A 48 2.30 -3.51 -8.32
CA THR A 48 3.01 -2.29 -8.77
C THR A 48 3.74 -1.70 -7.57
N LYS A 49 5.04 -1.41 -7.74
CA LYS A 49 5.88 -0.87 -6.68
C LYS A 49 5.29 0.43 -6.12
N PRO A 50 4.85 0.48 -4.86
CA PRO A 50 4.26 1.68 -4.27
C PRO A 50 5.28 2.81 -4.13
N ALA A 51 4.79 4.06 -4.15
CA ALA A 51 5.63 5.24 -3.93
C ALA A 51 6.32 5.21 -2.55
N VAL A 52 5.59 4.77 -1.52
CA VAL A 52 6.12 4.54 -0.15
C VAL A 52 7.32 3.60 -0.17
N ILE A 53 7.23 2.45 -0.85
CA ILE A 53 8.34 1.49 -0.96
C ILE A 53 9.54 2.11 -1.70
N SER A 54 9.29 2.82 -2.80
CA SER A 54 10.35 3.48 -3.56
C SER A 54 11.11 4.52 -2.73
N ARG A 55 10.41 5.28 -1.86
CA ARG A 55 11.04 6.24 -0.94
C ARG A 55 11.88 5.52 0.13
N LEU A 56 11.33 4.47 0.73
CA LEU A 56 12.00 3.69 1.77
C LEU A 56 13.33 3.10 1.30
N GLU A 57 13.36 2.50 0.11
CA GLU A 57 14.59 1.95 -0.46
C GLU A 57 15.65 3.03 -0.77
N GLN A 58 15.23 4.25 -1.07
CA GLN A 58 16.12 5.39 -1.29
C GLN A 58 16.61 6.01 0.02
N GLY A 59 16.20 5.48 1.19
CA GLY A 59 16.47 6.07 2.49
C GLY A 59 15.70 7.38 2.73
N GLN A 60 14.72 7.69 1.88
CA GLN A 60 13.85 8.84 2.05
C GLN A 60 12.75 8.53 3.06
N GLU A 61 12.07 9.58 3.48
CA GLU A 61 10.99 9.45 4.44
C GLU A 61 9.66 9.11 3.72
N PRO A 62 8.86 8.18 4.27
CA PRO A 62 7.76 7.53 3.56
C PRO A 62 6.40 8.21 3.67
N TRP A 63 6.30 9.39 4.30
CA TRP A 63 4.99 10.04 4.50
C TRP A 63 4.30 10.32 3.16
N MET A 64 2.97 10.33 3.19
CA MET A 64 2.12 10.58 2.03
C MET A 64 1.45 11.94 2.14
N GLU A 65 1.13 12.52 0.99
CA GLU A 65 0.24 13.67 0.92
C GLU A 65 -1.19 13.25 1.31
N GLU A 66 -1.99 14.17 1.85
CA GLU A 66 -3.37 13.87 2.25
C GLU A 66 -4.18 13.29 1.08
N GLU A 67 -3.99 13.80 -0.14
CA GLU A 67 -4.65 13.26 -1.33
C GLU A 67 -4.25 11.80 -1.62
N GLU A 68 -3.02 11.40 -1.33
CA GLU A 68 -2.53 10.04 -1.54
C GLU A 68 -3.05 9.09 -0.46
N ILE A 69 -3.16 9.56 0.80
CA ILE A 69 -3.85 8.87 1.90
C ILE A 69 -5.32 8.67 1.55
N LEU A 70 -6.01 9.69 1.01
CA LEU A 70 -7.40 9.58 0.58
C LEU A 70 -7.55 8.56 -0.55
N ARG A 71 -6.66 8.61 -1.55
CA ARG A 71 -6.64 7.60 -2.61
C ARG A 71 -6.45 6.20 -2.06
N TRP A 72 -5.69 6.02 -0.99
CA TRP A 72 -5.48 4.73 -0.33
C TRP A 72 -6.70 4.29 0.48
N SER A 73 -7.24 5.19 1.31
CA SER A 73 -8.23 4.89 2.35
C SER A 73 -9.65 4.73 1.82
N PHE A 74 -9.96 5.34 0.67
CA PHE A 74 -11.28 5.21 0.05
C PHE A 74 -11.22 4.20 -1.10
N PRO A 75 -12.01 3.12 -1.09
CA PRO A 75 -12.23 2.30 -2.26
C PRO A 75 -13.12 3.10 -3.22
N GLY A 76 -12.53 4.09 -3.89
CA GLY A 76 -13.21 4.84 -4.93
C GLY A 76 -13.55 3.87 -6.05
N GLU A 77 -14.83 3.58 -6.22
CA GLU A 77 -15.42 2.84 -7.33
C GLU A 77 -14.75 3.23 -8.65
N ARG A 78 -13.81 2.42 -9.12
CA ARG A 78 -13.31 2.53 -10.48
C ARG A 78 -13.11 1.14 -11.04
N GLY A 79 -14.25 0.57 -11.41
CA GLY A 79 -14.44 -0.31 -12.57
C GLY A 79 -13.48 -1.49 -12.71
N SER A 80 -13.97 -2.67 -12.36
CA SER A 80 -13.77 -3.81 -13.25
C SER A 80 -15.15 -4.27 -13.69
N ALA A 81 -15.57 -3.83 -14.88
CA ALA A 81 -16.65 -4.49 -15.58
C ALA A 81 -16.16 -5.91 -15.91
N CYS A 82 -16.41 -6.85 -15.01
CA CYS A 82 -16.29 -8.26 -15.35
C CYS A 82 -17.37 -8.55 -16.39
N GLY A 83 -16.97 -8.66 -17.64
CA GLY A 83 -17.85 -8.92 -18.78
C GLY A 83 -18.77 -10.09 -18.48
N ARG A 84 -20.07 -9.89 -18.73
CA ARG A 84 -21.05 -10.98 -18.74
C ARG A 84 -20.64 -11.98 -19.81
N ARG A 85 -20.18 -13.16 -19.39
CA ARG A 85 -20.49 -14.41 -20.09
C ARG A 85 -21.02 -15.39 -19.05
N GLY A 86 -22.34 -15.61 -19.14
CA GLY A 86 -23.02 -16.58 -18.31
C GLY A 86 -22.47 -17.99 -18.53
N TRP A 87 -22.56 -18.78 -17.46
CA TRP A 87 -22.58 -20.23 -17.50
C TRP A 87 -23.77 -20.63 -16.63
N GLY A 88 -24.67 -21.46 -17.19
CA GLY A 88 -25.99 -21.83 -16.65
C GLY A 88 -25.95 -22.46 -15.25
N GLN A 89 -27.08 -22.63 -14.57
CA GLN A 89 -28.45 -22.87 -15.04
C GLN A 89 -29.45 -22.08 -14.18
#